data_AF-A0A6B9ESN6-F1
#
_entry.id   AF-A0A6B9ESN6-F1
#
_cell.length_a   1.000
_cell.length_b   1.000
_cell.length_c   1.000
_cell.angle_alpha   90.00
_cell.angle_beta   90.00
_cell.angle_gamma   90.00
#
_symmetry.space_group_name_H-M   'P 1'
#
loop_
_entity.id
_entity.type
_entity.pdbx_description
1 polymer ?
#
loop_
_entity_poly.entity_id
_entity_poly.type
_entity_poly.pdbx_seq_one_letter_code
_entity_poly.pdbx_strand_id
1 'polypeptide(L)'
;MSPRSQNAGAPPSTRSSTNTPYPRRPSGQPKSSRQQFSACGACRMRRVRCDLKDLPLDQAGPCPSCSNCKERGLKCVDEFADVKSVKLLRRGRRLQQVERIYGKVSDPDSAEGSSSSSLPSHARPRTIPGLQPEFFASPFWRWFSTQRPIFDSTEFPARFLAHTKGSQILSFEGQILSMLLVVWAYSFGVNERGLEEASSYDFLSLSSAPDFESLTPTSPRNTRRASVNIPPDRELSQNIKSGLDHRRHERRERTDSMLREVMELIDAHSVMRHPTWDGVRILLLILPLMEESHHLDRLMMYEAALAQSHALWTLPSSSGPSPFSQVPDDAMVRLRVYCYAHIQEGIAGGLRGGRLTLDPEDLAAIQQSLLSPGYTGDTSHPGSPTFTAAAETSSHSVITTQSCSRARTTPPVSYWHPNYVFSLPLRLSSVCRDIHAVLTGAKAARCQLDIDSEGMRRIWDGLANCWDDFDAVRRQGTSNVTEDGVDLDRFASAWQVS
;
A
#
# COMPACT_ATOMS: atom_id res chain seq x y z
N MET A 1 -19.47 40.65 -45.80
CA MET A 1 -19.67 42.07 -46.12
C MET A 1 -18.53 42.87 -45.48
N SER A 2 -17.65 43.46 -46.28
CA SER A 2 -16.71 44.53 -45.88
C SER A 2 -17.44 45.89 -45.88
N PRO A 3 -16.81 47.08 -45.74
CA PRO A 3 -15.46 47.50 -45.25
C PRO A 3 -15.51 48.78 -44.36
N ARG A 4 -14.37 49.28 -43.82
CA ARG A 4 -13.69 50.61 -44.06
C ARG A 4 -12.75 50.93 -42.87
N SER A 5 -11.62 51.66 -42.91
CA SER A 5 -10.82 52.47 -43.87
C SER A 5 -9.40 52.64 -43.21
N GLN A 6 -8.23 52.55 -43.86
CA GLN A 6 -7.47 53.58 -44.67
C GLN A 6 -7.29 54.94 -43.93
N ASN A 7 -6.13 55.61 -43.75
CA ASN A 7 -4.91 55.94 -44.55
C ASN A 7 -3.78 56.41 -43.58
N ALA A 8 -2.46 56.23 -43.74
CA ALA A 8 -1.44 56.70 -44.71
C ALA A 8 -0.98 58.19 -44.58
N GLY A 9 0.34 58.43 -44.36
CA GLY A 9 1.08 59.58 -44.95
C GLY A 9 1.90 60.58 -44.09
N ALA A 10 3.14 60.21 -43.66
CA ALA A 10 4.47 60.88 -43.79
C ALA A 10 4.75 62.43 -43.48
N PRO A 11 6.02 62.95 -43.50
CA PRO A 11 6.74 63.69 -42.41
C PRO A 11 7.15 65.15 -42.86
N PRO A 12 8.27 65.86 -42.47
CA PRO A 12 9.39 65.66 -41.50
C PRO A 12 9.81 66.90 -40.67
N SER A 13 10.81 66.77 -39.76
CA SER A 13 11.79 67.83 -39.44
C SER A 13 13.02 67.31 -38.66
N THR A 14 14.18 67.68 -39.19
CA THR A 14 15.57 67.43 -38.77
C THR A 14 16.06 68.29 -37.60
N ARG A 15 16.98 67.76 -36.77
CA ARG A 15 18.21 68.47 -36.37
C ARG A 15 19.26 67.56 -35.68
N SER A 16 20.51 67.78 -36.10
CA SER A 16 21.84 67.29 -35.67
C SER A 16 22.09 67.48 -34.16
N SER A 17 23.07 66.88 -33.46
CA SER A 17 24.51 66.76 -33.77
C SER A 17 25.29 65.96 -32.67
N THR A 18 26.29 65.19 -33.11
CA THR A 18 27.65 64.97 -32.54
C THR A 18 27.89 64.85 -31.02
N ASN A 19 28.42 63.70 -30.53
CA ASN A 19 29.84 63.55 -30.11
C ASN A 19 30.20 62.16 -29.48
N THR A 20 31.44 61.71 -29.78
CA THR A 20 32.39 60.83 -29.02
C THR A 20 32.17 59.28 -28.94
N PRO A 21 33.20 58.47 -28.53
CA PRO A 21 34.39 58.11 -29.32
C PRO A 21 34.76 56.60 -29.16
N TYR A 22 34.27 55.67 -30.01
CA TYR A 22 34.73 54.27 -29.99
C TYR A 22 34.63 53.61 -31.38
N PRO A 23 35.52 52.65 -31.71
CA PRO A 23 35.57 52.04 -33.04
C PRO A 23 34.31 51.22 -33.33
N ARG A 24 33.71 51.43 -34.52
CA ARG A 24 32.58 50.61 -35.00
C ARG A 24 33.07 49.21 -35.34
N ARG A 25 32.38 48.21 -34.79
CA ARG A 25 32.56 46.78 -35.08
C ARG A 25 32.28 46.48 -36.56
N PRO A 26 33.07 45.61 -37.24
CA PRO A 26 32.79 45.19 -38.61
C PRO A 26 31.45 44.46 -38.71
N SER A 27 30.70 44.77 -39.76
CA SER A 27 29.37 44.22 -40.04
C SER A 27 29.46 42.74 -40.43
N GLY A 28 28.78 41.87 -39.67
CA GLY A 28 28.70 40.44 -40.01
C GLY A 28 28.35 39.48 -38.88
N GLN A 29 28.34 39.92 -37.61
CA GLN A 29 27.93 39.04 -36.52
C GLN A 29 26.40 38.92 -36.38
N PRO A 30 25.88 37.71 -36.10
CA PRO A 30 24.45 37.51 -35.84
C PRO A 30 24.03 38.39 -34.67
N LYS A 31 22.88 39.07 -34.80
CA LYS A 31 22.27 39.88 -33.73
C LYS A 31 22.21 39.02 -32.47
N SER A 32 23.07 39.28 -31.50
CA SER A 32 23.02 38.58 -30.21
C SER A 32 21.63 38.80 -29.66
N SER A 33 20.89 37.71 -29.42
CA SER A 33 19.59 37.74 -28.75
C SER A 33 19.66 38.75 -27.62
N ARG A 34 18.82 39.79 -27.67
CA ARG A 34 18.86 40.93 -26.75
C ARG A 34 18.68 40.36 -25.35
N GLN A 35 19.79 40.14 -24.64
CA GLN A 35 19.75 39.59 -23.29
C GLN A 35 19.11 40.65 -22.40
N GLN A 36 17.82 40.52 -22.18
CA GLN A 36 17.14 41.25 -21.13
C GLN A 36 17.82 40.85 -19.80
N PHE A 37 17.91 41.79 -18.85
CA PHE A 37 18.41 41.56 -17.49
C PHE A 37 19.94 41.34 -17.39
N SER A 38 20.76 42.23 -17.95
CA SER A 38 22.23 42.20 -17.83
C SER A 38 22.81 43.10 -16.73
N ALA A 39 21.99 43.89 -16.05
CA ALA A 39 22.41 44.82 -15.00
C ALA A 39 21.78 44.50 -13.66
N CYS A 40 22.53 44.72 -12.57
CA CYS A 40 22.03 44.63 -11.20
C CYS A 40 20.94 45.69 -10.91
N GLY A 41 20.16 45.49 -9.86
CA GLY A 41 19.06 46.39 -9.48
C GLY A 41 19.49 47.85 -9.32
N ALA A 42 20.63 48.08 -8.66
CA ALA A 42 21.16 49.42 -8.42
C ALA A 42 21.58 50.15 -9.71
N CYS A 43 22.30 49.49 -10.62
CA CYS A 43 22.71 50.07 -11.90
C CYS A 43 21.52 50.29 -12.84
N ARG A 44 20.52 49.40 -12.80
CA ARG A 44 19.28 49.52 -13.56
C ARG A 44 18.50 50.77 -13.17
N MET A 45 18.28 50.98 -11.87
CA MET A 45 17.55 52.15 -11.36
C MET A 45 18.23 53.47 -11.70
N ARG A 46 19.56 53.47 -11.74
CA ARG A 46 20.37 54.66 -12.07
C ARG A 46 20.63 54.83 -13.56
N ARG A 47 20.23 53.87 -14.39
CA ARG A 47 20.47 53.84 -15.85
C ARG A 47 21.96 53.95 -16.22
N VAL A 48 22.83 53.34 -15.41
CA VAL A 48 24.29 53.27 -15.65
C VAL A 48 24.71 51.87 -16.10
N ARG A 49 25.86 51.77 -16.76
CA ARG A 49 26.40 50.48 -17.23
C ARG A 49 26.79 49.60 -16.04
N CYS A 50 26.49 48.31 -16.15
CA CYS A 50 26.78 47.30 -15.13
C CYS A 50 27.67 46.23 -15.76
N ASP A 51 28.79 45.94 -15.10
CA ASP A 51 29.79 44.94 -15.46
C ASP A 51 29.71 43.68 -14.58
N LEU A 52 28.63 43.53 -13.79
CA LEU A 52 28.49 42.42 -12.83
C LEU A 52 28.65 41.03 -13.47
N LYS A 53 28.25 40.87 -14.73
CA LYS A 53 28.33 39.61 -15.47
C LYS A 53 29.65 39.38 -16.20
N ASP A 54 30.46 40.42 -16.32
CA ASP A 54 31.74 40.36 -17.01
C ASP A 54 32.90 40.09 -16.03
N LEU A 55 32.61 40.00 -14.72
CA LEU A 55 33.57 39.69 -13.66
C LEU A 55 33.91 38.18 -13.62
N PRO A 56 35.21 37.81 -13.54
CA PRO A 56 35.64 36.41 -13.37
C PRO A 56 35.14 35.82 -12.05
N LEU A 57 34.59 34.61 -12.10
CA LEU A 57 34.03 33.91 -10.93
C LEU A 57 35.08 33.60 -9.85
N ASP A 58 36.36 33.48 -10.21
CA ASP A 58 37.44 33.10 -9.29
C ASP A 58 37.96 34.24 -8.39
N GLN A 59 37.49 35.48 -8.58
CA GLN A 59 37.87 36.65 -7.75
C GLN A 59 36.72 37.23 -6.91
N ALA A 60 35.54 36.64 -6.98
CA ALA A 60 34.40 37.07 -6.20
C ALA A 60 34.29 36.24 -4.92
N GLY A 61 34.55 36.87 -3.77
CA GLY A 61 34.11 36.32 -2.49
C GLY A 61 32.58 36.12 -2.43
N PRO A 62 32.02 35.73 -1.28
CA PRO A 62 30.61 35.32 -1.13
C PRO A 62 29.55 36.33 -1.65
N CYS A 63 29.94 37.58 -1.90
CA CYS A 63 29.08 38.65 -2.42
C CYS A 63 29.75 39.38 -3.59
N PRO A 64 29.63 38.91 -4.85
CA PRO A 64 30.12 39.64 -6.03
C PRO A 64 29.44 41.01 -6.15
N SER A 65 30.22 42.05 -6.40
CA SER A 65 29.72 43.42 -6.63
C SER A 65 30.34 44.01 -7.89
N CYS A 66 29.52 44.68 -8.70
CA CYS A 66 29.97 45.33 -9.93
C CYS A 66 30.86 46.54 -9.60
N SER A 67 31.75 46.93 -10.52
CA SER A 67 32.72 48.00 -10.26
C SER A 67 32.02 49.31 -9.88
N ASN A 68 30.88 49.63 -10.52
CA ASN A 68 30.12 50.84 -10.25
C ASN A 68 29.47 50.87 -8.85
N CYS A 69 28.95 49.73 -8.38
CA CYS A 69 28.41 49.59 -7.04
C CYS A 69 29.52 49.60 -5.99
N LYS A 70 30.65 48.97 -6.29
CA LYS A 70 31.82 48.87 -5.42
C LYS A 70 32.46 50.24 -5.18
N GLU A 71 32.69 51.02 -6.24
CA GLU A 71 33.28 52.37 -6.17
C GLU A 71 32.39 53.37 -5.43
N ARG A 72 31.07 53.18 -5.46
CA ARG A 72 30.10 54.09 -4.84
C ARG A 72 29.57 53.62 -3.49
N GLY A 73 30.09 52.52 -2.95
CA GLY A 73 29.65 51.97 -1.65
C GLY A 73 28.18 51.54 -1.63
N LEU A 74 27.65 51.03 -2.75
CA LEU A 74 26.24 50.66 -2.87
C LEU A 74 26.07 49.14 -2.82
N LYS A 75 24.93 48.70 -2.25
CA LYS A 75 24.56 47.29 -2.26
C LYS A 75 24.27 46.80 -3.68
N CYS A 76 25.14 45.93 -4.21
CA CYS A 76 24.96 45.30 -5.51
C CYS A 76 24.05 44.08 -5.34
N VAL A 77 22.84 44.11 -5.92
CA VAL A 77 21.88 43.00 -5.86
C VAL A 77 21.52 42.58 -7.28
N ASP A 78 21.80 41.32 -7.64
CA ASP A 78 21.28 40.71 -8.86
C ASP A 78 19.95 40.03 -8.57
N GLU A 79 18.87 40.78 -8.74
CA GLU A 79 17.48 40.31 -8.57
C GLU A 79 17.14 39.11 -9.49
N PHE A 80 17.99 38.78 -10.47
CA PHE A 80 17.77 37.71 -11.44
C PHE A 80 18.68 36.49 -11.24
N ALA A 81 19.59 36.51 -10.26
CA ALA A 81 20.45 35.37 -9.96
C ALA A 81 19.61 34.13 -9.56
N ASP A 82 18.64 34.33 -8.67
CA ASP A 82 17.75 33.26 -8.18
C ASP A 82 16.75 32.79 -9.25
N VAL A 83 16.30 33.70 -10.11
CA VAL A 83 15.35 33.37 -11.20
C VAL A 83 16.05 32.57 -12.31
N LYS A 84 17.35 32.77 -12.52
CA LYS A 84 18.14 32.02 -13.51
C LYS A 84 18.63 30.67 -12.99
N SER A 85 18.98 30.55 -11.72
CA SER A 85 19.37 29.27 -11.12
C SER A 85 18.20 28.27 -11.06
N VAL A 86 16.96 28.76 -10.96
CA VAL A 86 15.74 27.93 -10.99
C VAL A 86 15.35 27.48 -12.41
N LYS A 87 15.86 28.13 -13.46
CA LYS A 87 15.57 27.76 -14.84
C LYS A 87 16.55 26.67 -15.31
N LEU A 88 16.34 25.44 -14.82
CA LEU A 88 16.96 24.23 -15.37
C LEU A 88 16.94 24.30 -16.90
N LEU A 89 18.14 24.40 -17.49
CA LEU A 89 18.36 24.32 -18.93
C LEU A 89 17.59 23.12 -19.48
N ARG A 90 16.99 23.25 -20.68
CA ARG A 90 16.28 22.16 -21.38
C ARG A 90 17.05 20.83 -21.42
N ARG A 91 18.38 20.87 -21.29
CA ARG A 91 19.27 19.70 -21.17
C ARG A 91 19.08 18.91 -19.85
N GLY A 92 18.77 19.58 -18.74
CA GLY A 92 18.52 18.96 -17.43
C GLY A 92 17.23 18.14 -17.37
N ARG A 93 16.19 18.50 -18.14
CA ARG A 93 14.97 17.67 -18.25
C ARG A 93 15.23 16.33 -18.92
N ARG A 94 16.13 16.29 -19.91
CA ARG A 94 16.50 15.04 -20.59
C ARG A 94 17.32 14.14 -19.67
N LEU A 95 18.24 14.72 -18.89
CA LEU A 95 18.98 13.99 -17.87
C LEU A 95 18.06 13.43 -16.77
N GLN A 96 17.14 14.23 -16.24
CA GLN A 96 16.14 13.76 -15.26
C GLN A 96 15.17 12.72 -15.83
N GLN A 97 14.86 12.77 -17.13
CA GLN A 97 14.04 11.76 -17.78
C GLN A 97 14.81 10.47 -17.99
N VAL A 98 16.11 10.54 -18.30
CA VAL A 98 16.98 9.36 -18.38
C VAL A 98 17.21 8.75 -17.00
N GLU A 99 17.41 9.56 -15.94
CA GLU A 99 17.49 9.10 -14.54
C GLU A 99 16.20 8.44 -14.06
N ARG A 100 15.03 8.94 -14.50
CA ARG A 100 13.73 8.33 -14.20
C ARG A 100 13.48 7.01 -14.94
N ILE A 101 14.14 6.78 -16.08
CA ILE A 101 13.97 5.56 -16.88
C ILE A 101 15.02 4.50 -16.51
N TYR A 102 16.25 4.90 -16.20
CA TYR A 102 17.38 3.98 -15.99
C TYR A 102 17.95 3.95 -14.57
N GLY A 103 17.42 4.76 -13.64
CA GLY A 103 17.96 4.88 -12.29
C GLY A 103 19.27 5.67 -12.24
N LYS A 104 19.58 6.22 -11.06
CA LYS A 104 20.83 6.97 -10.82
C LYS A 104 21.94 5.95 -10.55
N VAL A 105 22.93 5.88 -11.43
CA VAL A 105 24.12 5.05 -11.21
C VAL A 105 24.92 5.68 -10.07
N SER A 106 25.06 4.95 -8.96
CA SER A 106 25.93 5.35 -7.84
C SER A 106 27.38 5.02 -8.21
N ASP A 107 28.22 6.03 -8.39
CA ASP A 107 29.68 5.84 -8.41
C ASP A 107 30.15 5.48 -6.98
N PRO A 108 31.04 4.49 -6.81
CA PRO A 108 31.34 3.90 -5.50
C PRO A 108 32.35 4.67 -4.63
N ASP A 109 32.51 5.99 -4.78
CA ASP A 109 33.54 6.75 -4.04
C ASP A 109 33.02 8.02 -3.33
N SER A 110 31.86 7.94 -2.67
CA SER A 110 31.43 9.00 -1.74
C SER A 110 30.53 8.45 -0.64
N ALA A 111 31.15 7.77 0.33
CA ALA A 111 30.57 7.60 1.65
C ALA A 111 30.81 8.90 2.44
N GLU A 112 29.75 9.66 2.70
CA GLU A 112 29.47 10.35 3.97
C GLU A 112 28.21 11.22 3.82
N GLY A 113 27.47 11.31 4.92
CA GLY A 113 26.04 11.62 4.93
C GLY A 113 25.63 12.89 4.19
N SER A 114 24.50 12.81 3.51
CA SER A 114 23.61 13.95 3.30
C SER A 114 22.22 13.49 2.87
N SER A 115 21.32 13.61 3.83
CA SER A 115 19.92 13.96 3.63
C SER A 115 19.80 14.94 2.46
N SER A 116 19.07 14.60 1.40
CA SER A 116 18.69 15.57 0.36
C SER A 116 17.24 15.28 -0.07
N SER A 117 16.27 16.05 0.41
CA SER A 117 15.95 17.44 0.03
C SER A 117 15.37 17.54 -1.39
N SER A 118 14.10 17.13 -1.50
CA SER A 118 13.21 17.48 -2.60
C SER A 118 12.79 18.96 -2.50
N LEU A 119 12.85 19.68 -3.63
CA LEU A 119 12.33 21.04 -3.81
C LEU A 119 10.80 21.12 -3.57
N PRO A 120 10.26 22.33 -3.29
CA PRO A 120 9.03 22.53 -2.53
C PRO A 120 7.78 22.38 -3.41
N SER A 121 7.24 21.18 -3.48
CA SER A 121 5.79 21.02 -3.29
C SER A 121 5.61 20.92 -1.78
N HIS A 122 4.64 21.61 -1.18
CA HIS A 122 4.30 21.56 0.25
C HIS A 122 4.56 20.19 0.90
N ALA A 123 5.80 19.95 1.33
CA ALA A 123 6.22 18.64 1.80
C ALA A 123 5.87 18.62 3.27
N ARG A 124 4.59 18.37 3.55
CA ARG A 124 4.20 17.96 4.90
C ARG A 124 5.11 16.79 5.28
N PRO A 125 5.73 16.79 6.47
CA PRO A 125 6.44 15.63 6.95
C PRO A 125 5.49 14.43 6.89
N ARG A 126 5.93 13.33 6.28
CA ARG A 126 5.14 12.10 6.21
C ARG A 126 4.80 11.66 7.64
N THR A 127 3.53 11.49 7.91
CA THR A 127 3.02 11.13 9.24
C THR A 127 3.15 9.62 9.47
N ILE A 128 3.16 8.86 8.36
CA ILE A 128 3.22 7.39 8.36
C ILE A 128 4.69 6.94 8.38
N PRO A 129 5.11 6.17 9.40
CA PRO A 129 6.44 5.55 9.41
C PRO A 129 6.64 4.59 8.24
N GLY A 130 7.89 4.42 7.81
CA GLY A 130 8.21 3.46 6.75
C GLY A 130 8.11 2.02 7.25
N LEU A 131 7.32 1.19 6.57
CA LEU A 131 7.20 -0.25 6.83
C LEU A 131 8.58 -0.91 6.90
N GLN A 132 8.81 -1.78 7.88
CA GLN A 132 10.08 -2.48 8.05
C GLN A 132 9.98 -3.95 7.65
N PRO A 133 11.04 -4.58 7.12
CA PRO A 133 11.06 -6.00 6.75
C PRO A 133 10.56 -6.95 7.85
N GLU A 134 10.87 -6.66 9.12
CA GLU A 134 10.51 -7.45 10.29
C GLU A 134 9.00 -7.57 10.48
N PHE A 135 8.24 -6.60 9.94
CA PHE A 135 6.78 -6.61 9.98
C PHE A 135 6.19 -7.91 9.45
N PHE A 136 6.74 -8.44 8.36
CA PHE A 136 6.23 -9.65 7.72
C PHE A 136 6.55 -10.94 8.50
N ALA A 137 7.43 -10.87 9.50
CA ALA A 137 7.67 -11.99 10.43
C ALA A 137 6.80 -11.90 11.69
N SER A 138 6.09 -10.78 11.90
CA SER A 138 5.36 -10.50 13.14
C SER A 138 4.09 -11.34 13.30
N PRO A 139 3.64 -11.58 14.55
CA PRO A 139 2.33 -12.17 14.83
C PRO A 139 1.17 -11.36 14.23
N PHE A 140 1.31 -10.03 14.17
CA PHE A 140 0.30 -9.16 13.58
C PHE A 140 0.13 -9.44 12.08
N TRP A 141 1.21 -9.58 11.31
CA TRP A 141 1.11 -9.89 9.89
C TRP A 141 0.45 -11.24 9.62
N ARG A 142 0.83 -12.29 10.38
CA ARG A 142 0.21 -13.61 10.26
C ARG A 142 -1.29 -13.52 10.47
N TRP A 143 -1.71 -12.93 11.59
CA TRP A 143 -3.11 -12.68 11.87
C TRP A 143 -3.80 -11.87 10.77
N PHE A 144 -3.21 -10.74 10.38
CA PHE A 144 -3.78 -9.83 9.40
C PHE A 144 -4.00 -10.52 8.04
N SER A 145 -3.01 -11.27 7.56
CA SER A 145 -3.08 -12.02 6.30
C SER A 145 -4.12 -13.15 6.34
N THR A 146 -4.33 -13.77 7.50
CA THR A 146 -5.37 -14.77 7.72
C THR A 146 -6.77 -14.15 7.73
N GLN A 147 -6.95 -13.02 8.40
CA GLN A 147 -8.25 -12.34 8.51
C GLN A 147 -8.64 -11.57 7.26
N ARG A 148 -7.64 -11.03 6.56
CA ARG A 148 -7.81 -10.29 5.31
C ARG A 148 -7.00 -11.00 4.25
N PRO A 149 -7.50 -12.13 3.72
CA PRO A 149 -6.78 -12.94 2.76
C PRO A 149 -6.66 -12.29 1.37
N ILE A 150 -6.77 -10.97 1.27
CA ILE A 150 -6.57 -10.17 0.06
C ILE A 150 -5.09 -10.12 -0.36
N PHE A 151 -4.18 -10.28 0.60
CA PHE A 151 -2.75 -10.49 0.36
C PHE A 151 -2.44 -11.98 0.34
N ASP A 152 -1.54 -12.36 -0.55
CA ASP A 152 -0.83 -13.61 -0.36
C ASP A 152 0.27 -13.38 0.70
N SER A 153 0.44 -14.35 1.61
CA SER A 153 1.38 -14.24 2.72
C SER A 153 2.85 -14.20 2.28
N THR A 154 3.13 -14.48 0.99
CA THR A 154 4.47 -14.50 0.42
C THR A 154 4.66 -13.49 -0.72
N GLU A 155 3.66 -13.24 -1.55
CA GLU A 155 3.79 -12.38 -2.75
C GLU A 155 4.19 -10.94 -2.43
N PHE A 156 3.37 -10.22 -1.65
CA PHE A 156 3.66 -8.82 -1.34
C PHE A 156 4.93 -8.64 -0.48
N PRO A 157 5.19 -9.48 0.55
CA PRO A 157 6.46 -9.46 1.26
C PRO A 157 7.67 -9.66 0.34
N ALA A 158 7.61 -10.59 -0.61
CA ALA A 158 8.70 -10.81 -1.57
C ALA A 158 8.95 -9.57 -2.43
N ARG A 159 7.89 -8.94 -2.96
CA ARG A 159 7.99 -7.68 -3.72
C ARG A 159 8.58 -6.54 -2.88
N PHE A 160 8.13 -6.40 -1.64
CA PHE A 160 8.63 -5.37 -0.74
C PHE A 160 10.11 -5.58 -0.40
N LEU A 161 10.53 -6.81 -0.09
CA LEU A 161 11.92 -7.14 0.20
C LEU A 161 12.83 -6.97 -1.01
N ALA A 162 12.35 -7.30 -2.22
CA ALA A 162 13.09 -7.01 -3.45
C ALA A 162 13.27 -5.49 -3.65
N HIS A 163 12.27 -4.69 -3.26
CA HIS A 163 12.34 -3.24 -3.29
C HIS A 163 13.32 -2.66 -2.27
N THR A 164 13.30 -3.11 -1.01
CA THR A 164 14.24 -2.61 0.00
C THR A 164 15.70 -2.97 -0.32
N LYS A 165 15.93 -4.09 -1.02
CA LYS A 165 17.24 -4.48 -1.55
C LYS A 165 17.65 -3.73 -2.83
N GLY A 166 16.77 -2.89 -3.38
CA GLY A 166 17.00 -2.16 -4.63
C GLY A 166 16.97 -3.04 -5.90
N SER A 167 16.50 -4.28 -5.81
CA SER A 167 16.41 -5.21 -6.94
C SER A 167 15.21 -4.92 -7.84
N GLN A 168 14.13 -4.39 -7.30
CA GLN A 168 12.91 -4.02 -8.03
C GLN A 168 12.36 -2.69 -7.49
N ILE A 169 11.59 -1.96 -8.30
CA ILE A 169 10.93 -0.72 -7.85
C ILE A 169 9.49 -1.05 -7.50
N LEU A 170 9.04 -0.58 -6.34
CA LEU A 170 7.65 -0.71 -5.93
C LEU A 170 6.81 0.36 -6.64
N SER A 171 5.70 -0.04 -7.26
CA SER A 171 4.77 0.91 -7.88
C SER A 171 4.21 1.89 -6.85
N PHE A 172 3.58 2.97 -7.30
CA PHE A 172 2.95 3.93 -6.38
C PHE A 172 1.85 3.25 -5.55
N GLU A 173 1.10 2.32 -6.16
CA GLU A 173 0.11 1.50 -5.47
C GLU A 173 0.77 0.58 -4.43
N GLY A 174 1.88 -0.08 -4.77
CA GLY A 174 2.61 -0.90 -3.81
C GLY A 174 3.16 -0.07 -2.64
N GLN A 175 3.59 1.18 -2.88
CA GLN A 175 3.98 2.10 -1.81
C GLN A 175 2.78 2.46 -0.92
N ILE A 176 1.62 2.77 -1.50
CA ILE A 176 0.39 3.02 -0.74
C ILE A 176 -0.02 1.79 0.08
N LEU A 177 0.07 0.58 -0.48
CA LEU A 177 -0.18 -0.67 0.26
C LEU A 177 0.77 -0.80 1.46
N SER A 178 2.06 -0.51 1.29
CA SER A 178 3.01 -0.55 2.40
C SER A 178 2.65 0.43 3.54
N MET A 179 2.16 1.62 3.19
CA MET A 179 1.69 2.60 4.16
C MET A 179 0.39 2.13 4.83
N LEU A 180 -0.57 1.61 4.08
CA LEU A 180 -1.82 1.06 4.62
C LEU A 180 -1.57 -0.08 5.61
N LEU A 181 -0.59 -0.95 5.38
CA LEU A 181 -0.22 -2.00 6.34
C LEU A 181 0.25 -1.41 7.67
N VAL A 182 1.02 -0.31 7.65
CA VAL A 182 1.42 0.41 8.86
C VAL A 182 0.21 1.08 9.53
N VAL A 183 -0.69 1.70 8.77
CA VAL A 183 -1.92 2.31 9.34
C VAL A 183 -2.79 1.25 10.02
N TRP A 184 -2.96 0.10 9.37
CA TRP A 184 -3.64 -1.06 9.95
C TRP A 184 -2.95 -1.56 11.20
N ALA A 185 -1.63 -1.70 11.21
CA ALA A 185 -0.90 -2.10 12.43
C ALA A 185 -1.12 -1.10 13.56
N TYR A 186 -0.99 0.19 13.24
CA TYR A 186 -1.09 1.27 14.19
C TYR A 186 -2.47 1.34 14.84
N SER A 187 -3.55 1.10 14.09
CA SER A 187 -4.91 1.09 14.65
C SER A 187 -5.12 -0.01 15.71
N PHE A 188 -4.27 -1.05 15.72
CA PHE A 188 -4.25 -2.12 16.71
C PHE A 188 -3.18 -1.94 17.79
N GLY A 189 -2.44 -0.82 17.79
CA GLY A 189 -1.34 -0.56 18.73
C GLY A 189 -0.03 -1.27 18.38
N VAL A 190 0.16 -1.60 17.10
CA VAL A 190 1.34 -2.26 16.57
C VAL A 190 2.13 -1.27 15.70
N ASN A 191 3.44 -1.23 15.86
CA ASN A 191 4.31 -0.32 15.13
C ASN A 191 4.70 -0.83 13.72
N GLU A 192 5.51 -0.07 12.98
CA GLU A 192 5.94 -0.38 11.62
C GLU A 192 6.83 -1.63 11.48
N ARG A 193 7.29 -2.19 12.60
CA ARG A 193 8.03 -3.46 12.68
C ARG A 193 7.14 -4.65 13.04
N GLY A 194 5.85 -4.41 13.33
CA GLY A 194 4.93 -5.46 13.75
C GLY A 194 5.01 -5.80 15.23
N LEU A 195 5.61 -4.94 16.06
CA LEU A 195 5.70 -5.12 17.51
C LEU A 195 4.64 -4.27 18.22
N GLU A 196 4.06 -4.81 19.29
CA GLU A 196 3.15 -4.05 20.16
C GLU A 196 3.90 -2.88 20.80
N GLU A 197 3.28 -1.69 20.81
CA GLU A 197 3.85 -0.53 21.49
C GLU A 197 3.88 -0.80 23.00
N ALA A 198 5.09 -1.00 23.55
CA ALA A 198 5.29 -1.32 24.96
C ALA A 198 4.56 -0.30 25.84
N SER A 199 3.70 -0.82 26.72
CA SER A 199 2.97 0.01 27.65
C SER A 199 3.98 0.60 28.65
N SER A 200 4.00 1.92 28.83
CA SER A 200 4.85 2.57 29.85
C SER A 200 4.54 2.13 31.29
N TYR A 201 3.56 1.24 31.49
CA TYR A 201 3.16 0.67 32.77
C TYR A 201 3.85 -0.66 33.08
N ASP A 202 4.42 -1.37 32.09
CA ASP A 202 5.16 -2.61 32.34
C ASP A 202 6.46 -2.37 33.12
N PHE A 203 7.01 -1.15 33.05
CA PHE A 203 8.19 -0.79 33.82
C PHE A 203 7.89 -0.59 35.32
N LEU A 204 6.66 -0.22 35.68
CA LEU A 204 6.25 -0.02 37.07
C LEU A 204 5.82 -1.33 37.77
N SER A 205 5.50 -2.38 37.01
CA SER A 205 5.18 -3.71 37.55
C SER A 205 6.42 -4.62 37.74
N LEU A 206 7.54 -4.34 37.08
CA LEU A 206 8.80 -5.09 37.25
C LEU A 206 9.77 -4.48 38.27
N SER A 207 9.52 -3.25 38.74
CA SER A 207 10.37 -2.59 39.75
C SER A 207 10.09 -3.01 41.20
N SER A 208 9.23 -4.02 41.41
CA SER A 208 8.88 -4.56 42.72
C SER A 208 9.11 -6.06 42.85
N ALA A 209 10.20 -6.57 42.26
CA ALA A 209 10.77 -7.86 42.65
C ALA A 209 11.86 -7.59 43.72
N PRO A 210 11.67 -7.98 44.99
CA PRO A 210 12.75 -7.96 45.96
C PRO A 210 13.72 -9.11 45.69
N ASP A 211 15.01 -8.80 45.84
CA ASP A 211 16.12 -9.72 45.68
C ASP A 211 15.98 -10.99 46.53
N PHE A 212 16.36 -12.11 45.91
CA PHE A 212 16.44 -13.43 46.48
C PHE A 212 17.71 -13.56 47.35
N GLU A 213 17.59 -13.53 48.68
CA GLU A 213 18.58 -14.11 49.60
C GLU A 213 17.92 -14.83 50.80
N SER A 214 18.00 -16.16 50.75
CA SER A 214 18.31 -17.13 51.82
C SER A 214 17.91 -16.92 53.31
N LEU A 215 17.16 -17.92 53.80
CA LEU A 215 17.28 -18.66 55.09
C LEU A 215 16.44 -18.26 56.35
N THR A 216 15.42 -19.09 56.58
CA THR A 216 14.98 -19.73 57.86
C THR A 216 14.20 -18.95 58.95
N PRO A 217 13.38 -19.66 59.78
CA PRO A 217 12.20 -19.10 60.45
C PRO A 217 12.35 -18.94 61.97
N THR A 218 12.00 -17.77 62.51
CA THR A 218 11.62 -17.61 63.93
C THR A 218 10.65 -16.43 64.10
N SER A 219 9.58 -16.68 64.86
CA SER A 219 8.46 -15.78 65.21
C SER A 219 8.85 -14.79 66.34
N PRO A 220 7.96 -13.92 66.86
CA PRO A 220 7.45 -12.68 66.27
C PRO A 220 7.77 -11.45 67.17
N ARG A 221 7.90 -10.24 66.62
CA ARG A 221 7.80 -9.02 67.46
C ARG A 221 7.41 -7.76 66.69
N ASN A 222 6.30 -7.19 67.14
CA ASN A 222 5.71 -5.89 66.83
C ASN A 222 6.71 -4.78 66.46
N THR A 223 6.55 -4.21 65.26
CA THR A 223 6.81 -2.78 65.02
C THR A 223 5.80 -2.22 64.01
N ARG A 224 4.94 -1.33 64.53
CA ARG A 224 4.25 -0.20 63.89
C ARG A 224 3.94 -0.30 62.39
N ARG A 225 2.68 -0.62 62.12
CA ARG A 225 1.96 -0.36 60.87
C ARG A 225 2.06 1.13 60.52
N ALA A 226 2.99 1.50 59.64
CA ALA A 226 2.84 2.71 58.84
C ALA A 226 1.71 2.42 57.85
N SER A 227 0.57 3.08 58.03
CA SER A 227 -0.49 3.10 57.02
C SER A 227 0.10 3.69 55.75
N VAL A 228 0.54 2.83 54.83
CA VAL A 228 0.56 3.18 53.42
C VAL A 228 -0.91 3.36 53.05
N ASN A 229 -1.30 4.60 52.76
CA ASN A 229 -2.58 4.88 52.14
C ASN A 229 -2.61 4.17 50.79
N ILE A 230 -3.14 2.95 50.77
CA ILE A 230 -3.53 2.26 49.54
C ILE A 230 -4.79 3.00 49.07
N PRO A 231 -4.75 3.72 47.93
CA PRO A 231 -5.94 4.35 47.39
C PRO A 231 -7.00 3.27 47.15
N PRO A 232 -8.29 3.56 47.37
CA PRO A 232 -9.34 2.57 47.15
C PRO A 232 -9.25 2.04 45.71
N ASP A 233 -9.34 0.72 45.52
CA ASP A 233 -9.23 0.01 44.23
C ASP A 233 -10.06 0.63 43.09
N ARG A 234 -11.13 1.37 43.44
CA ARG A 234 -11.96 2.13 42.50
C ARG A 234 -11.24 3.29 41.83
N GLU A 235 -10.42 4.06 42.54
CA GLU A 235 -9.69 5.21 41.98
C GLU A 235 -8.56 4.75 41.07
N LEU A 236 -7.86 3.67 41.43
CA LEU A 236 -6.84 3.06 40.57
C LEU A 236 -7.47 2.47 39.30
N SER A 237 -8.59 1.74 39.43
CA SER A 237 -9.33 1.18 38.28
C SER A 237 -9.88 2.28 37.36
N GLN A 238 -10.34 3.39 37.92
CA GLN A 238 -10.87 4.53 37.17
C GLN A 238 -9.75 5.30 36.44
N ASN A 239 -8.57 5.44 37.06
CA ASN A 239 -7.38 6.02 36.43
C ASN A 239 -6.78 5.12 35.34
N ILE A 240 -6.80 3.80 35.53
CA ILE A 240 -6.38 2.85 34.49
C ILE A 240 -7.33 2.92 33.30
N LYS A 241 -8.65 2.92 33.55
CA LYS A 241 -9.66 3.02 32.49
C LYS A 241 -9.54 4.34 31.73
N SER A 242 -9.42 5.47 32.41
CA SER A 242 -9.24 6.78 31.75
C SER A 242 -7.95 6.87 30.95
N GLY A 243 -6.86 6.26 31.44
CA GLY A 243 -5.60 6.14 30.69
C GLY A 243 -5.73 5.29 29.42
N LEU A 244 -6.45 4.17 29.49
CA LEU A 244 -6.74 3.32 28.33
C LEU A 244 -7.64 4.03 27.30
N ASP A 245 -8.66 4.75 27.76
CA ASP A 245 -9.56 5.52 26.91
C ASP A 245 -8.81 6.68 26.22
N HIS A 246 -7.93 7.38 26.95
CA HIS A 246 -7.09 8.42 26.37
C HIS A 246 -6.14 7.88 25.30
N ARG A 247 -5.49 6.73 25.53
CA ARG A 247 -4.64 6.07 24.53
C ARG A 247 -5.40 5.62 23.29
N ARG A 248 -6.61 5.09 23.47
CA ARG A 248 -7.47 4.71 22.35
C ARG A 248 -7.83 5.95 21.52
N HIS A 249 -8.12 7.07 22.18
CA HIS A 249 -8.40 8.34 21.51
C HIS A 249 -7.18 8.87 20.74
N GLU A 250 -6.01 8.96 21.38
CA GLU A 250 -4.77 9.44 20.76
C GLU A 250 -4.37 8.57 19.55
N ARG A 251 -4.42 7.24 19.72
CA ARG A 251 -4.17 6.29 18.64
C ARG A 251 -5.13 6.52 17.49
N ARG A 252 -6.41 6.73 17.79
CA ARG A 252 -7.43 6.98 16.79
C ARG A 252 -7.18 8.29 16.05
N GLU A 253 -6.93 9.40 16.73
CA GLU A 253 -6.63 10.69 16.09
C GLU A 253 -5.40 10.59 15.16
N ARG A 254 -4.38 9.85 15.58
CA ARG A 254 -3.19 9.63 14.78
C ARG A 254 -3.46 8.70 13.59
N THR A 255 -4.27 7.66 13.77
CA THR A 255 -4.76 6.80 12.67
C THR A 255 -5.55 7.63 11.66
N ASP A 256 -6.43 8.52 12.12
CA ASP A 256 -7.21 9.43 11.26
C ASP A 256 -6.29 10.40 10.49
N SER A 257 -5.18 10.85 11.10
CA SER A 257 -4.18 11.65 10.41
C SER A 257 -3.43 10.88 9.33
N MET A 258 -3.04 9.64 9.62
CA MET A 258 -2.41 8.75 8.63
C MET A 258 -3.39 8.42 7.49
N LEU A 259 -4.67 8.18 7.81
CA LEU A 259 -5.71 7.88 6.84
C LEU A 259 -5.93 9.04 5.86
N ARG A 260 -5.92 10.29 6.35
CA ARG A 260 -5.97 11.49 5.49
C ARG A 260 -4.81 11.54 4.50
N GLU A 261 -3.60 11.20 4.94
CA GLU A 261 -2.42 11.12 4.06
C GLU A 261 -2.59 10.03 2.98
N VAL A 262 -3.12 8.86 3.34
CA VAL A 262 -3.41 7.80 2.36
C VAL A 262 -4.48 8.22 1.36
N MET A 263 -5.56 8.88 1.79
CA MET A 263 -6.60 9.38 0.90
C MET A 263 -6.07 10.43 -0.09
N GLU A 264 -5.23 11.37 0.38
CA GLU A 264 -4.55 12.34 -0.49
C GLU A 264 -3.70 11.63 -1.57
N LEU A 265 -3.04 10.52 -1.23
CA LEU A 265 -2.25 9.72 -2.18
C LEU A 265 -3.12 8.93 -3.16
N ILE A 266 -4.26 8.39 -2.73
CA ILE A 266 -5.24 7.72 -3.61
C ILE A 266 -5.69 8.69 -4.72
N ASP A 267 -5.97 9.93 -4.36
CA ASP A 267 -6.35 10.98 -5.31
C ASP A 267 -5.17 11.41 -6.20
N ALA A 268 -4.00 11.66 -5.61
CA ALA A 268 -2.81 12.09 -6.34
C ALA A 268 -2.36 11.08 -7.40
N HIS A 269 -2.52 9.78 -7.11
CA HIS A 269 -2.21 8.68 -8.03
C HIS A 269 -3.41 8.20 -8.83
N SER A 270 -4.59 8.83 -8.67
CA SER A 270 -5.81 8.50 -9.41
C SER A 270 -6.20 7.02 -9.33
N VAL A 271 -6.01 6.39 -8.16
CA VAL A 271 -6.25 4.95 -7.93
C VAL A 271 -7.70 4.57 -8.26
N MET A 272 -8.67 5.44 -7.96
CA MET A 272 -10.08 5.21 -8.31
C MET A 272 -10.36 5.24 -9.82
N ARG A 273 -9.48 5.83 -10.64
CA ARG A 273 -9.70 6.03 -12.09
C ARG A 273 -8.82 5.12 -12.96
N HIS A 274 -7.79 4.50 -12.38
CA HIS A 274 -6.87 3.60 -13.07
C HIS A 274 -6.92 2.21 -12.43
N PRO A 275 -7.80 1.31 -12.93
CA PRO A 275 -7.96 -0.02 -12.36
C PRO A 275 -6.65 -0.80 -12.40
N THR A 276 -6.19 -1.25 -11.22
CA THR A 276 -5.10 -2.21 -11.06
C THR A 276 -5.44 -3.15 -9.89
N TRP A 277 -4.87 -4.35 -9.85
CA TRP A 277 -5.13 -5.29 -8.74
C TRP A 277 -4.63 -4.75 -7.39
N ASP A 278 -3.50 -4.04 -7.38
CA ASP A 278 -3.03 -3.34 -6.19
C ASP A 278 -3.92 -2.14 -5.83
N GLY A 279 -4.45 -1.43 -6.83
CA GLY A 279 -5.46 -0.38 -6.62
C GLY A 279 -6.72 -0.90 -5.95
N VAL A 280 -7.26 -2.03 -6.42
CA VAL A 280 -8.40 -2.71 -5.79
C VAL A 280 -8.07 -3.10 -4.34
N ARG A 281 -6.87 -3.64 -4.09
CA ARG A 281 -6.41 -3.96 -2.73
C ARG A 281 -6.42 -2.74 -1.81
N ILE A 282 -5.88 -1.61 -2.28
CA ILE A 282 -5.89 -0.33 -1.55
C ILE A 282 -7.32 0.06 -1.18
N LEU A 283 -8.22 0.08 -2.18
CA LEU A 283 -9.60 0.50 -1.98
C LEU A 283 -10.35 -0.45 -1.03
N LEU A 284 -10.15 -1.75 -1.11
CA LEU A 284 -10.81 -2.70 -0.21
C LEU A 284 -10.25 -2.67 1.22
N LEU A 285 -8.98 -2.34 1.38
CA LEU A 285 -8.32 -2.26 2.70
C LEU A 285 -8.54 -0.93 3.42
N ILE A 286 -8.78 0.16 2.70
CA ILE A 286 -9.02 1.47 3.33
C ILE A 286 -10.44 1.57 3.90
N LEU A 287 -11.43 0.90 3.30
CA LEU A 287 -12.84 1.03 3.67
C LEU A 287 -13.16 0.77 5.16
N PRO A 288 -12.62 -0.28 5.81
CA PRO A 288 -12.89 -0.49 7.23
C PRO A 288 -12.23 0.56 8.13
N LEU A 289 -11.14 1.18 7.69
CA LEU A 289 -10.49 2.29 8.42
C LEU A 289 -11.28 3.60 8.28
N MET A 290 -12.15 3.69 7.28
CA MET A 290 -13.01 4.85 7.00
C MET A 290 -14.37 4.79 7.73
N GLU A 291 -14.49 4.09 8.86
CA GLU A 291 -15.78 3.93 9.55
C GLU A 291 -16.45 5.28 9.86
N GLU A 292 -15.65 6.27 10.22
CA GLU A 292 -16.08 7.62 10.62
C GLU A 292 -15.91 8.71 9.55
N SER A 293 -15.43 8.33 8.37
CA SER A 293 -15.32 9.25 7.24
C SER A 293 -16.70 9.56 6.64
N HIS A 294 -16.77 10.57 5.77
CA HIS A 294 -18.01 10.89 5.07
C HIS A 294 -18.56 9.66 4.33
N HIS A 295 -19.82 9.33 4.61
CA HIS A 295 -20.46 8.12 4.08
C HIS A 295 -20.40 8.04 2.54
N LEU A 296 -20.53 9.19 1.86
CA LEU A 296 -20.50 9.25 0.41
C LEU A 296 -19.12 8.86 -0.15
N ASP A 297 -18.03 9.35 0.44
CA ASP A 297 -16.67 9.03 -0.01
C ASP A 297 -16.39 7.53 0.15
N ARG A 298 -16.81 6.97 1.29
CA ARG A 298 -16.71 5.52 1.54
C ARG A 298 -17.51 4.71 0.53
N LEU A 299 -18.73 5.14 0.21
CA LEU A 299 -19.57 4.48 -0.80
C LEU A 299 -18.92 4.54 -2.19
N MET A 300 -18.41 5.70 -2.60
CA MET A 300 -17.75 5.87 -3.90
C MET A 300 -16.49 5.01 -4.03
N MET A 301 -15.66 4.93 -2.98
CA MET A 301 -14.48 4.05 -2.98
C MET A 301 -14.87 2.57 -3.05
N TYR A 302 -15.94 2.18 -2.36
CA TYR A 302 -16.46 0.82 -2.40
C TYR A 302 -17.00 0.44 -3.78
N GLU A 303 -17.85 1.28 -4.37
CA GLU A 303 -18.37 1.07 -5.73
C GLU A 303 -17.24 1.04 -6.77
N ALA A 304 -16.25 1.92 -6.63
CA ALA A 304 -15.06 1.90 -7.48
C ALA A 304 -14.29 0.58 -7.34
N ALA A 305 -14.06 0.09 -6.12
CA ALA A 305 -13.36 -1.17 -5.88
C ALA A 305 -14.05 -2.36 -6.58
N LEU A 306 -15.37 -2.47 -6.45
CA LEU A 306 -16.16 -3.54 -7.06
C LEU A 306 -16.18 -3.45 -8.59
N ALA A 307 -16.43 -2.25 -9.13
CA ALA A 307 -16.43 -2.02 -10.57
C ALA A 307 -15.06 -2.30 -11.20
N GLN A 308 -13.97 -1.89 -10.54
CA GLN A 308 -12.61 -2.18 -10.97
C GLN A 308 -12.28 -3.67 -10.89
N SER A 309 -12.71 -4.38 -9.84
CA SER A 309 -12.51 -5.83 -9.69
C SER A 309 -13.16 -6.60 -10.85
N HIS A 310 -14.41 -6.25 -11.18
CA HIS A 310 -15.12 -6.83 -12.31
C HIS A 310 -14.46 -6.51 -13.65
N ALA A 311 -14.09 -5.24 -13.88
CA ALA A 311 -13.45 -4.83 -15.12
C ALA A 311 -12.10 -5.55 -15.32
N LEU A 312 -11.24 -5.57 -14.30
CA LEU A 312 -9.93 -6.22 -14.37
C LEU A 312 -10.02 -7.73 -14.63
N TRP A 313 -11.10 -8.37 -14.17
CA TRP A 313 -11.32 -9.77 -14.41
C TRP A 313 -11.82 -10.06 -15.84
N THR A 314 -12.76 -9.24 -16.32
CA THR A 314 -13.37 -9.42 -17.66
C THR A 314 -12.47 -8.99 -18.81
N LEU A 315 -11.52 -8.07 -18.56
CA LEU A 315 -10.53 -7.70 -19.57
C LEU A 315 -9.52 -8.84 -19.79
N PRO A 316 -9.25 -9.24 -21.04
CA PRO A 316 -8.24 -10.25 -21.32
C PRO A 316 -6.88 -9.77 -20.79
N SER A 317 -6.24 -10.60 -19.97
CA SER A 317 -4.90 -10.30 -19.46
C SER A 317 -3.96 -10.10 -20.64
N SER A 318 -3.39 -8.91 -20.77
CA SER A 318 -2.47 -8.55 -21.85
C SER A 318 -1.10 -9.25 -21.76
N SER A 319 -0.95 -10.21 -20.85
CA SER A 319 0.16 -11.16 -20.84
C SER A 319 0.00 -12.15 -22.00
N GLY A 320 0.40 -11.74 -23.20
CA GLY A 320 0.79 -12.69 -24.23
C GLY A 320 1.83 -13.68 -23.67
N PRO A 321 1.90 -14.91 -24.19
CA PRO A 321 2.84 -15.92 -23.71
C PRO A 321 4.27 -15.45 -23.96
N SER A 322 4.85 -14.79 -22.96
CA SER A 322 6.29 -14.55 -22.90
C SER A 322 6.94 -15.91 -22.63
N PRO A 323 7.87 -16.38 -23.46
CA PRO A 323 8.60 -17.63 -23.24
C PRO A 323 9.48 -17.61 -21.97
N PHE A 324 9.45 -16.51 -21.20
CA PHE A 324 10.15 -16.35 -19.92
C PHE A 324 9.21 -16.12 -18.71
N SER A 325 7.88 -16.07 -18.89
CA SER A 325 6.94 -15.84 -17.78
C SER A 325 6.31 -17.16 -17.31
N GLN A 326 7.07 -17.94 -16.55
CA GLN A 326 6.59 -19.10 -15.80
C GLN A 326 6.04 -18.65 -14.43
N VAL A 327 4.96 -17.87 -14.38
CA VAL A 327 4.40 -17.46 -13.07
C VAL A 327 2.89 -17.75 -12.99
N PRO A 328 2.49 -18.98 -12.65
CA PRO A 328 1.12 -19.32 -12.19
C PRO A 328 0.64 -18.49 -10.98
N ASP A 329 1.57 -17.80 -10.29
CA ASP A 329 1.35 -17.00 -9.08
C ASP A 329 0.44 -15.77 -9.31
N ASP A 330 0.53 -15.15 -10.50
CA ASP A 330 -0.25 -13.93 -10.80
C ASP A 330 -1.75 -14.20 -10.92
N ALA A 331 -2.16 -15.32 -11.52
CA ALA A 331 -3.58 -15.67 -11.65
C ALA A 331 -4.22 -15.98 -10.28
N MET A 332 -3.48 -16.64 -9.39
CA MET A 332 -3.94 -16.93 -8.03
C MET A 332 -4.05 -15.66 -7.18
N VAL A 333 -3.11 -14.73 -7.32
CA VAL A 333 -3.18 -13.39 -6.72
C VAL A 333 -4.42 -12.63 -7.18
N ARG A 334 -4.75 -12.68 -8.46
CA ARG A 334 -5.96 -12.04 -9.02
C ARG A 334 -7.24 -12.69 -8.51
N LEU A 335 -7.31 -14.02 -8.51
CA LEU A 335 -8.43 -14.77 -7.95
C LEU A 335 -8.66 -14.40 -6.48
N ARG A 336 -7.58 -14.33 -5.70
CA ARG A 336 -7.61 -13.97 -4.28
C ARG A 336 -8.25 -12.59 -4.06
N VAL A 337 -7.84 -11.58 -4.82
CA VAL A 337 -8.42 -10.23 -4.72
C VAL A 337 -9.88 -10.22 -5.15
N TYR A 338 -10.23 -10.91 -6.24
CA TYR A 338 -11.61 -11.03 -6.72
C TYR A 338 -12.52 -11.75 -5.71
N CYS A 339 -12.08 -12.88 -5.15
CA CYS A 339 -12.79 -13.60 -4.09
C CYS A 339 -13.03 -12.70 -2.88
N TYR A 340 -12.02 -11.95 -2.43
CA TYR A 340 -12.19 -11.01 -1.32
C TYR A 340 -13.24 -9.93 -1.65
N ALA A 341 -13.19 -9.33 -2.84
CA ALA A 341 -14.21 -8.37 -3.28
C ALA A 341 -15.62 -8.98 -3.30
N HIS A 342 -15.77 -10.20 -3.82
CA HIS A 342 -17.04 -10.92 -3.87
C HIS A 342 -17.60 -11.22 -2.47
N ILE A 343 -16.74 -11.61 -1.52
CA ILE A 343 -17.11 -11.83 -0.12
C ILE A 343 -17.60 -10.52 0.51
N GLN A 344 -16.83 -9.44 0.36
CA GLN A 344 -17.19 -8.13 0.89
C GLN A 344 -18.51 -7.64 0.30
N GLU A 345 -18.75 -7.86 -1.00
CA GLU A 345 -20.01 -7.49 -1.64
C GLU A 345 -21.22 -8.21 -1.05
N GLY A 346 -21.12 -9.54 -0.92
CA GLY A 346 -22.21 -10.34 -0.34
C GLY A 346 -22.51 -9.97 1.11
N ILE A 347 -21.47 -9.85 1.96
CA ILE A 347 -21.65 -9.62 3.39
C ILE A 347 -21.99 -8.17 3.70
N ALA A 348 -21.17 -7.21 3.25
CA ALA A 348 -21.34 -5.80 3.60
C ALA A 348 -22.44 -5.13 2.76
N GLY A 349 -22.54 -5.48 1.48
CA GLY A 349 -23.56 -4.96 0.57
C GLY A 349 -24.89 -5.69 0.69
N GLY A 350 -24.86 -7.03 0.53
CA GLY A 350 -26.06 -7.87 0.49
C GLY A 350 -26.93 -7.75 1.74
N LEU A 351 -26.35 -7.90 2.94
CA LEU A 351 -27.10 -7.81 4.20
C LEU A 351 -27.73 -6.43 4.45
N ARG A 352 -27.17 -5.36 3.86
CA ARG A 352 -27.68 -3.99 4.01
C ARG A 352 -28.61 -3.57 2.87
N GLY A 353 -28.96 -4.48 1.96
CA GLY A 353 -29.82 -4.17 0.82
C GLY A 353 -29.12 -3.36 -0.28
N GLY A 354 -27.79 -3.29 -0.27
CA GLY A 354 -27.00 -2.63 -1.30
C GLY A 354 -27.07 -3.33 -2.65
N ARG A 355 -26.69 -2.64 -3.73
CA ARG A 355 -26.66 -3.23 -5.07
C ARG A 355 -25.51 -4.24 -5.17
N LEU A 356 -25.83 -5.47 -5.57
CA LEU A 356 -24.85 -6.49 -5.94
C LEU A 356 -24.53 -6.36 -7.43
N THR A 357 -23.24 -6.34 -7.76
CA THR A 357 -22.70 -6.14 -9.12
C THR A 357 -21.83 -7.29 -9.60
N LEU A 358 -21.20 -8.03 -8.69
CA LEU A 358 -20.41 -9.22 -9.02
C LEU A 358 -21.35 -10.43 -9.15
N ASP A 359 -21.27 -11.15 -10.26
CA ASP A 359 -22.10 -12.32 -10.51
C ASP A 359 -21.50 -13.58 -9.87
N PRO A 360 -22.28 -14.39 -9.11
CA PRO A 360 -21.81 -15.69 -8.63
C PRO A 360 -21.48 -16.67 -9.77
N GLU A 361 -22.13 -16.59 -10.93
CA GLU A 361 -21.84 -17.45 -12.08
C GLU A 361 -20.44 -17.16 -12.64
N ASP A 362 -20.06 -15.88 -12.70
CA ASP A 362 -18.72 -15.47 -13.08
C ASP A 362 -17.70 -16.09 -12.13
N LEU A 363 -17.90 -15.97 -10.81
CA LEU A 363 -16.99 -16.58 -9.83
C LEU A 363 -16.81 -18.09 -10.03
N ALA A 364 -17.89 -18.83 -10.32
CA ALA A 364 -17.82 -20.26 -10.57
C ALA A 364 -17.03 -20.58 -11.85
N ALA A 365 -17.29 -19.86 -12.94
CA ALA A 365 -16.57 -20.01 -14.21
C ALA A 365 -15.07 -19.72 -14.04
N ILE A 366 -14.75 -18.71 -13.23
CA ILE A 366 -13.40 -18.31 -12.88
C ILE A 366 -12.65 -19.42 -12.16
N GLN A 367 -13.24 -19.95 -11.10
CA GLN A 367 -12.64 -21.02 -10.31
C GLN A 367 -12.44 -22.28 -11.16
N GLN A 368 -13.41 -22.63 -12.01
CA GLN A 368 -13.30 -23.78 -12.91
C GLN A 368 -12.20 -23.61 -13.97
N SER A 369 -12.05 -22.41 -14.53
CA SER A 369 -11.00 -22.09 -15.50
C SER A 369 -9.59 -22.21 -14.90
N LEU A 370 -9.41 -21.75 -13.66
CA LEU A 370 -8.11 -21.80 -12.97
C LEU A 370 -7.79 -23.18 -12.36
N LEU A 371 -8.79 -24.01 -12.07
CA LEU A 371 -8.63 -25.33 -11.46
C LEU A 371 -8.60 -26.48 -12.48
N SER A 372 -8.87 -26.24 -13.77
CA SER A 372 -8.82 -27.27 -14.81
C SER A 372 -7.37 -27.69 -15.13
N PRO A 373 -6.97 -28.94 -14.86
CA PRO A 373 -5.62 -29.40 -15.17
C PRO A 373 -5.53 -29.83 -16.65
N GLY A 374 -4.81 -29.06 -17.46
CA GLY A 374 -4.11 -29.57 -18.64
C GLY A 374 -4.78 -29.39 -20.01
N TYR A 375 -4.40 -28.30 -20.70
CA TYR A 375 -3.91 -28.46 -22.06
C TYR A 375 -2.61 -29.27 -21.98
N THR A 376 -2.71 -30.59 -22.11
CA THR A 376 -1.54 -31.38 -22.50
C THR A 376 -1.36 -31.16 -24.00
N GLY A 377 -0.24 -30.54 -24.36
CA GLY A 377 0.12 -30.31 -25.74
C GLY A 377 0.19 -31.64 -26.50
N ASP A 378 -0.33 -31.61 -27.71
CA ASP A 378 -0.12 -32.58 -28.77
C ASP A 378 1.35 -33.02 -28.83
N THR A 379 1.59 -34.28 -28.50
CA THR A 379 2.66 -35.05 -29.12
C THR A 379 2.03 -36.30 -29.70
N SER A 380 1.74 -36.23 -30.99
CA SER A 380 1.55 -37.38 -31.87
C SER A 380 2.57 -38.48 -31.56
N HIS A 381 2.11 -39.73 -31.37
CA HIS A 381 2.68 -40.89 -32.02
C HIS A 381 1.75 -42.13 -31.91
N PRO A 382 1.85 -43.08 -32.87
CA PRO A 382 0.78 -43.96 -33.29
C PRO A 382 0.83 -45.35 -32.64
N GLY A 383 -0.27 -46.09 -32.78
CA GLY A 383 -0.25 -47.55 -32.77
C GLY A 383 -0.51 -48.19 -31.41
N SER A 384 -1.77 -48.50 -31.15
CA SER A 384 -2.11 -49.70 -30.38
C SER A 384 -1.52 -50.93 -31.06
N PRO A 385 -1.14 -51.95 -30.28
CA PRO A 385 -1.96 -53.15 -30.36
C PRO A 385 -2.35 -53.72 -28.99
N THR A 386 -3.47 -54.40 -29.07
CA THR A 386 -4.27 -55.04 -28.04
C THR A 386 -3.77 -56.45 -27.72
N PHE A 387 -4.21 -56.99 -26.56
CA PHE A 387 -4.25 -58.41 -26.15
C PHE A 387 -2.90 -59.03 -25.71
N THR A 388 -2.78 -59.95 -24.74
CA THR A 388 -3.72 -60.83 -24.01
C THR A 388 -3.00 -61.32 -22.74
N ALA A 389 -3.75 -61.72 -21.72
CA ALA A 389 -3.26 -62.42 -20.52
C ALA A 389 -2.75 -63.84 -20.82
N ALA A 390 -1.77 -64.32 -20.04
CA ALA A 390 -1.50 -65.74 -19.82
C ALA A 390 -0.75 -65.96 -18.50
N ALA A 391 -0.93 -67.16 -17.94
CA ALA A 391 -0.81 -67.53 -16.54
C ALA A 391 0.52 -68.22 -16.17
N GLU A 392 0.72 -68.32 -14.84
CA GLU A 392 1.23 -69.49 -14.10
C GLU A 392 2.74 -69.76 -13.82
N THR A 393 3.00 -69.89 -12.50
CA THR A 393 3.76 -70.92 -11.73
C THR A 393 5.27 -70.84 -11.40
N SER A 394 5.53 -70.79 -10.07
CA SER A 394 6.59 -71.49 -9.27
C SER A 394 8.07 -71.07 -9.44
N SER A 395 9.02 -71.10 -8.48
CA SER A 395 9.10 -71.28 -7.02
C SER A 395 10.56 -70.98 -6.57
N HIS A 396 10.76 -70.61 -5.29
CA HIS A 396 11.98 -70.67 -4.46
C HIS A 396 13.27 -69.87 -4.80
N SER A 397 13.61 -68.88 -3.95
CA SER A 397 14.87 -68.89 -3.17
C SER A 397 14.85 -67.85 -2.04
N VAL A 398 15.12 -68.32 -0.82
CA VAL A 398 15.43 -67.54 0.38
C VAL A 398 16.87 -67.03 0.27
N ILE A 399 17.12 -65.73 0.53
CA ILE A 399 18.21 -65.22 1.39
C ILE A 399 17.93 -63.74 1.70
N THR A 400 17.96 -63.48 3.00
CA THR A 400 17.82 -62.24 3.75
C THR A 400 18.89 -61.20 3.44
N THR A 401 18.49 -59.96 3.10
CA THR A 401 19.20 -58.73 3.50
C THR A 401 18.28 -57.50 3.46
N GLN A 402 17.98 -56.97 4.65
CA GLN A 402 17.64 -55.57 4.99
C GLN A 402 16.84 -54.74 3.97
N SER A 403 15.51 -54.69 4.15
CA SER A 403 14.68 -53.59 3.65
C SER A 403 14.77 -52.40 4.61
N CYS A 404 15.45 -51.34 4.18
CA CYS A 404 15.30 -50.02 4.75
C CYS A 404 13.85 -49.57 4.54
N SER A 405 13.16 -49.25 5.63
CA SER A 405 11.79 -48.75 5.62
C SER A 405 11.72 -47.50 4.75
N ARG A 406 10.95 -47.62 3.67
CA ARG A 406 10.53 -46.55 2.77
C ARG A 406 9.63 -45.61 3.59
N ALA A 407 10.24 -44.68 4.31
CA ALA A 407 9.55 -43.54 4.88
C ALA A 407 8.91 -42.79 3.70
N ARG A 408 7.59 -42.93 3.55
CA ARG A 408 6.79 -41.94 2.84
C ARG A 408 6.94 -40.67 3.64
N THR A 409 7.92 -39.85 3.29
CA THR A 409 7.89 -38.43 3.59
C THR A 409 6.74 -37.87 2.75
N THR A 410 5.53 -37.93 3.31
CA THR A 410 4.47 -37.01 2.91
C THR A 410 5.04 -35.61 3.08
N PRO A 411 5.11 -34.77 2.04
CA PRO A 411 5.47 -33.38 2.24
C PRO A 411 4.45 -32.77 3.21
N PRO A 412 4.86 -31.86 4.10
CA PRO A 412 3.92 -31.19 4.99
C PRO A 412 2.90 -30.50 4.10
N VAL A 413 1.65 -30.93 4.21
CA VAL A 413 0.52 -30.28 3.55
C VAL A 413 0.49 -28.86 4.10
N SER A 414 0.87 -27.87 3.30
CA SER A 414 0.60 -26.47 3.64
C SER A 414 -0.91 -26.33 3.73
N TYR A 415 -1.46 -26.36 4.95
CA TYR A 415 -2.89 -26.30 5.26
C TYR A 415 -3.59 -25.01 4.79
N TRP A 416 -2.84 -24.10 4.17
CA TRP A 416 -3.27 -22.82 3.65
C TRP A 416 -3.40 -22.81 2.12
N HIS A 417 -4.01 -23.86 1.55
CA HIS A 417 -4.37 -23.80 0.13
C HIS A 417 -5.42 -22.68 -0.05
N PRO A 418 -5.28 -21.78 -1.05
CA PRO A 418 -6.23 -20.69 -1.31
C PRO A 418 -7.71 -21.12 -1.33
N ASN A 419 -7.96 -22.35 -1.78
CA ASN A 419 -9.27 -23.00 -1.79
C ASN A 419 -9.88 -23.10 -0.39
N TYR A 420 -9.10 -23.39 0.66
CA TYR A 420 -9.62 -23.52 2.02
C TYR A 420 -9.94 -22.15 2.63
N VAL A 421 -9.01 -21.19 2.51
CA VAL A 421 -9.13 -19.84 3.11
C VAL A 421 -10.35 -19.07 2.59
N PHE A 422 -10.72 -19.29 1.34
CA PHE A 422 -11.89 -18.65 0.74
C PHE A 422 -13.16 -19.49 0.73
N SER A 423 -13.10 -20.82 0.86
CA SER A 423 -14.28 -21.68 0.74
C SER A 423 -15.40 -21.33 1.73
N LEU A 424 -15.08 -21.20 3.02
CA LEU A 424 -16.06 -20.89 4.05
C LEU A 424 -16.60 -19.46 3.93
N PRO A 425 -15.76 -18.42 3.81
CA PRO A 425 -16.26 -17.06 3.57
C PRO A 425 -17.07 -16.89 2.28
N LEU A 426 -16.72 -17.60 1.20
CA LEU A 426 -17.48 -17.57 -0.05
C LEU A 426 -18.85 -18.24 0.09
N ARG A 427 -18.95 -19.34 0.83
CA ARG A 427 -20.24 -19.95 1.15
C ARG A 427 -21.11 -19.04 1.99
N LEU A 428 -20.54 -18.42 3.02
CA LEU A 428 -21.26 -17.42 3.82
C LEU A 428 -21.73 -16.24 2.94
N SER A 429 -20.87 -15.75 2.05
CA SER A 429 -21.20 -14.71 1.07
C SER A 429 -22.37 -15.13 0.17
N SER A 430 -22.41 -16.38 -0.30
CA SER A 430 -23.53 -16.93 -1.06
C SER A 430 -24.84 -16.86 -0.28
N VAL A 431 -24.83 -17.27 0.99
CA VAL A 431 -26.02 -17.18 1.87
C VAL A 431 -26.44 -15.71 2.08
N CYS A 432 -25.49 -14.78 2.22
CA CYS A 432 -25.80 -13.36 2.31
C CYS A 432 -26.42 -12.80 1.01
N ARG A 433 -26.07 -13.35 -0.15
CA ARG A 433 -26.71 -13.02 -1.44
C ARG A 433 -28.11 -13.60 -1.53
N ASP A 434 -28.36 -14.78 -1.00
CA ASP A 434 -29.70 -15.36 -0.90
C ASP A 434 -30.58 -14.51 0.03
N ILE A 435 -30.05 -14.08 1.18
CA ILE A 435 -30.70 -13.08 2.05
C ILE A 435 -31.03 -11.81 1.26
N HIS A 436 -30.11 -11.34 0.42
CA HIS A 436 -30.36 -10.18 -0.41
C HIS A 436 -31.50 -10.39 -1.41
N ALA A 437 -31.54 -11.54 -2.08
CA ALA A 437 -32.58 -11.86 -3.05
C ALA A 437 -33.97 -11.96 -2.41
N VAL A 438 -34.06 -12.54 -1.21
CA VAL A 438 -35.32 -12.87 -0.53
C VAL A 438 -35.81 -11.76 0.40
N LEU A 439 -34.90 -11.06 1.11
CA LEU A 439 -35.26 -10.18 2.24
C LEU A 439 -34.88 -8.71 2.03
N THR A 440 -33.63 -8.41 1.66
CA THR A 440 -33.11 -7.03 1.77
C THR A 440 -33.05 -6.29 0.44
N GLY A 441 -33.11 -7.00 -0.69
CA GLY A 441 -33.01 -6.41 -2.01
C GLY A 441 -34.24 -5.59 -2.40
N ALA A 442 -34.06 -4.67 -3.36
CA ALA A 442 -35.12 -3.78 -3.82
C ALA A 442 -36.36 -4.52 -4.38
N LYS A 443 -36.19 -5.76 -4.87
CA LYS A 443 -37.32 -6.61 -5.27
C LYS A 443 -38.11 -7.09 -4.06
N ALA A 444 -37.43 -7.68 -3.06
CA ALA A 444 -38.03 -8.12 -1.81
C ALA A 444 -38.75 -6.98 -1.08
N ALA A 445 -38.14 -5.80 -1.01
CA ALA A 445 -38.74 -4.61 -0.38
C ALA A 445 -40.06 -4.16 -1.03
N ARG A 446 -40.27 -4.46 -2.33
CA ARG A 446 -41.53 -4.16 -3.03
C ARG A 446 -42.58 -5.25 -2.88
N CYS A 447 -42.18 -6.45 -2.47
CA CYS A 447 -43.02 -7.65 -2.42
C CYS A 447 -43.42 -8.04 -0.99
N GLN A 448 -43.37 -7.13 -0.01
CA GLN A 448 -43.55 -7.35 1.44
C GLN A 448 -44.82 -8.14 1.87
N LEU A 449 -45.76 -8.41 0.98
CA LEU A 449 -47.00 -9.12 1.27
C LEU A 449 -46.89 -10.65 1.14
N ASP A 450 -45.89 -11.18 0.44
CA ASP A 450 -45.71 -12.63 0.25
C ASP A 450 -44.23 -12.99 0.49
N ILE A 451 -43.94 -13.45 1.71
CA ILE A 451 -42.58 -13.85 2.11
C ILE A 451 -42.31 -15.23 1.53
N ASP A 452 -41.28 -15.36 0.69
CA ASP A 452 -40.83 -16.62 0.13
C ASP A 452 -40.38 -17.58 1.25
N SER A 453 -41.31 -18.43 1.68
CA SER A 453 -41.08 -19.39 2.77
C SER A 453 -40.02 -20.45 2.44
N GLU A 454 -39.85 -20.79 1.15
CA GLU A 454 -38.82 -21.73 0.70
C GLU A 454 -37.45 -21.06 0.68
N GLY A 455 -37.36 -19.82 0.18
CA GLY A 455 -36.18 -18.98 0.29
C GLY A 455 -35.72 -18.79 1.74
N MET A 456 -36.65 -18.51 2.65
CA MET A 456 -36.35 -18.37 4.08
C MET A 456 -35.79 -19.65 4.70
N ARG A 457 -36.32 -20.82 4.34
CA ARG A 457 -35.80 -22.12 4.80
C ARG A 457 -34.38 -22.35 4.29
N ARG A 458 -34.14 -22.12 2.99
CA ARG A 458 -32.79 -22.25 2.39
C ARG A 458 -31.77 -21.33 3.05
N ILE A 459 -32.16 -20.09 3.36
CA ILE A 459 -31.30 -19.15 4.10
C ILE A 459 -30.95 -19.70 5.47
N TRP A 460 -31.94 -20.16 6.24
CA TRP A 460 -31.72 -20.68 7.58
C TRP A 460 -30.82 -21.92 7.59
N ASP A 461 -31.09 -22.87 6.69
CA ASP A 461 -30.26 -24.06 6.52
C ASP A 461 -28.83 -23.68 6.08
N GLY A 462 -28.69 -22.71 5.19
CA GLY A 462 -27.41 -22.18 4.75
C GLY A 462 -26.59 -21.56 5.88
N LEU A 463 -27.23 -20.75 6.73
CA LEU A 463 -26.60 -20.14 7.91
C LEU A 463 -26.19 -21.20 8.94
N ALA A 464 -27.07 -22.16 9.22
CA ALA A 464 -26.78 -23.27 10.14
C ALA A 464 -25.58 -24.10 9.68
N ASN A 465 -25.54 -24.45 8.39
CA ASN A 465 -24.40 -25.16 7.81
C ASN A 465 -23.12 -24.33 7.92
N CYS A 466 -23.14 -23.04 7.57
CA CYS A 466 -21.96 -22.18 7.69
C CYS A 466 -21.47 -22.10 9.14
N TRP A 467 -22.39 -21.98 10.10
CA TRP A 467 -22.05 -22.00 11.53
C TRP A 467 -21.34 -23.29 11.94
N ASP A 468 -21.90 -24.44 11.57
CA ASP A 468 -21.33 -25.76 11.88
C ASP A 468 -19.95 -25.94 11.27
N ASP A 469 -19.73 -25.44 10.05
CA ASP A 469 -18.44 -25.52 9.38
C ASP A 469 -17.38 -24.65 10.08
N PHE A 470 -17.70 -23.41 10.42
CA PHE A 470 -16.78 -22.55 11.20
C PHE A 470 -16.49 -23.17 12.57
N ASP A 471 -17.49 -23.77 13.22
CA ASP A 471 -17.29 -24.46 14.49
C ASP A 471 -16.45 -25.75 14.35
N ALA A 472 -16.55 -26.45 13.21
CA ALA A 472 -15.68 -27.57 12.90
C ALA A 472 -14.22 -27.14 12.75
N VAL A 473 -13.95 -26.03 12.05
CA VAL A 473 -12.59 -25.45 11.96
C VAL A 473 -12.05 -25.08 13.33
N ARG A 474 -12.88 -24.47 14.16
CA ARG A 474 -12.52 -24.10 15.53
C ARG A 474 -12.15 -25.32 16.37
N ARG A 475 -12.95 -26.38 16.34
CA ARG A 475 -12.68 -27.63 17.08
C ARG A 475 -11.40 -28.32 16.64
N GLN A 476 -11.04 -28.20 15.36
CA GLN A 476 -9.74 -28.66 14.87
C GLN A 476 -8.59 -27.81 15.41
N GLY A 477 -8.77 -26.49 15.47
CA GLY A 477 -7.81 -25.55 16.06
C GLY A 477 -7.54 -25.82 17.54
N THR A 478 -8.59 -26.05 18.35
CA THR A 478 -8.44 -26.34 19.78
C THR A 478 -7.84 -27.71 20.09
N SER A 479 -7.97 -28.67 19.17
CA SER A 479 -7.37 -30.00 19.31
C SER A 479 -5.86 -30.01 19.00
N ASN A 480 -5.39 -29.05 18.21
CA ASN A 480 -3.98 -28.91 17.84
C ASN A 480 -3.35 -27.76 18.65
N VAL A 481 -2.57 -28.08 19.70
CA VAL A 481 -1.89 -27.08 20.54
C VAL A 481 -0.65 -26.45 19.84
N THR A 482 -0.67 -26.36 18.52
CA THR A 482 0.38 -25.74 17.71
C THR A 482 0.02 -24.28 17.39
N GLU A 483 0.99 -23.46 16.99
CA GLU A 483 0.73 -22.07 16.54
C GLU A 483 -0.36 -22.03 15.45
N ASP A 484 -0.34 -23.00 14.52
CA ASP A 484 -1.35 -23.16 13.47
C ASP A 484 -2.78 -23.36 14.02
N GLY A 485 -2.93 -24.04 15.17
CA GLY A 485 -4.24 -24.28 15.78
C GLY A 485 -4.87 -23.01 16.36
N VAL A 486 -4.04 -22.13 16.94
CA VAL A 486 -4.47 -20.81 17.45
C VAL A 486 -4.93 -19.90 16.29
N ASP A 487 -4.23 -19.96 15.15
CA ASP A 487 -4.61 -19.18 13.97
C ASP A 487 -5.94 -19.64 13.37
N LEU A 488 -6.26 -20.94 13.40
CA LEU A 488 -7.55 -21.48 12.95
C LEU A 488 -8.71 -21.08 13.86
N ASP A 489 -8.53 -21.12 15.18
CA ASP A 489 -9.53 -20.65 16.14
C ASP A 489 -9.81 -19.15 15.96
N ARG A 490 -8.74 -18.35 15.80
CA ARG A 490 -8.84 -16.91 15.56
C ARG A 490 -9.47 -16.59 14.21
N PHE A 491 -9.19 -17.37 13.17
CA PHE A 491 -9.86 -17.28 11.87
C PHE A 491 -11.37 -17.53 12.03
N ALA A 492 -11.76 -18.68 12.57
CA ALA A 492 -13.17 -19.04 12.72
C ALA A 492 -13.95 -18.02 13.58
N SER A 493 -13.34 -17.57 14.68
CA SER A 493 -13.96 -16.61 15.60
C SER A 493 -14.22 -15.24 14.98
N ALA A 494 -13.46 -14.83 13.96
CA ALA A 494 -13.64 -13.53 13.32
C ALA A 494 -14.82 -13.48 12.34
N TRP A 495 -15.32 -14.64 11.90
CA TRP A 495 -16.48 -14.75 11.01
C TRP A 495 -17.78 -15.04 11.77
N GLN A 496 -17.70 -15.36 13.06
CA GLN A 496 -18.86 -15.41 13.93
C GLN A 496 -19.29 -13.98 14.24
N VAL A 497 -20.33 -13.52 13.53
CA VAL A 497 -20.96 -12.21 13.79
C VAL A 497 -21.48 -12.23 15.23
N SER A 498 -20.96 -11.32 16.07
CA SER A 498 -21.40 -11.07 17.45
C SER A 498 -22.61 -10.16 17.52
#